data_AF-A0A9W8M9A5-F1
#
_entry.id   AF-A0A9W8M9A5-F1
#
_cell.length_a   1.000
_cell.length_b   1.000
_cell.length_c   1.000
_cell.angle_alpha   90.00
_cell.angle_beta   90.00
_cell.angle_gamma   90.00
#
_symmetry.space_group_name_H-M   'P 1'
#
loop_
_entity.id
_entity.type
_entity.pdbx_description
1 polymer ?
#
loop_
_entity_poly.entity_id
_entity_poly.type
_entity_poly.pdbx_seq_one_letter_code
_entity_poly.pdbx_strand_id
1 'polypeptide(L)'
;MAEVQPQMQIYDKDGELEFSPSNGCPVVVWFHDESIFYAHDRRGKRWFHKDAPAKPYAKGEGISLMVADFVSADYGWLAAPDGRSARIILRPGKNRDGYMSNDDILEQATLAMKLVHELYPNENHLFVYDNATTHLKRPDASCSARKMPKNPKELLVEVPISDSDGKTIPGQKEKVQIQPGYFNGQIQSFYYPLNHELGGQFKGMAQILEE
;
A
#
# COMPACT_ATOMS: atom_id res chain seq x y z
N MET A 1 -8.38 -11.08 13.09
CA MET A 1 -7.83 -12.43 13.28
C MET A 1 -8.70 -13.29 14.20
N ALA A 2 -8.95 -12.92 15.47
CA ALA A 2 -9.77 -13.76 16.37
C ALA A 2 -11.17 -14.14 15.84
N GLU A 3 -11.81 -13.23 15.09
CA GLU A 3 -13.15 -13.46 14.52
C GLU A 3 -13.17 -14.46 13.35
N VAL A 4 -12.08 -14.55 12.58
CA VAL A 4 -11.98 -15.45 11.40
C VAL A 4 -11.28 -16.77 11.72
N GLN A 5 -10.59 -16.85 12.86
CA GLN A 5 -9.83 -18.03 13.29
C GLN A 5 -10.65 -19.34 13.26
N PRO A 6 -11.94 -19.38 13.63
CA PRO A 6 -12.73 -20.62 13.55
C PRO A 6 -12.99 -21.13 12.12
N GLN A 7 -12.75 -20.27 11.12
CA GLN A 7 -12.94 -20.58 9.69
C GLN A 7 -11.60 -20.89 8.99
N MET A 8 -10.48 -20.83 9.71
CA MET A 8 -9.15 -21.09 9.16
C MET A 8 -8.75 -22.56 9.38
N GLN A 9 -7.91 -23.07 8.50
CA GLN A 9 -7.18 -24.32 8.77
C GLN A 9 -6.10 -24.06 9.82
N ILE A 10 -5.88 -25.06 10.68
CA ILE A 10 -4.83 -25.01 11.71
C ILE A 10 -3.90 -26.18 11.46
N TYR A 11 -2.61 -25.89 11.42
CA TYR A 11 -1.55 -26.86 11.23
C TYR A 11 -0.73 -26.98 12.50
N ASP A 12 -0.27 -28.19 12.80
CA ASP A 12 0.63 -28.44 13.91
C ASP A 12 2.07 -27.99 13.60
N LYS A 13 2.97 -28.20 14.55
CA LYS A 13 4.40 -27.85 14.42
C LYS A 13 5.13 -28.63 13.31
N ASP A 14 4.60 -29.77 12.91
CA ASP A 14 5.18 -30.67 11.92
C ASP A 14 4.57 -30.37 10.51
N GLY A 15 3.60 -29.44 10.45
CA GLY A 15 2.94 -28.99 9.22
C GLY A 15 1.72 -29.82 8.85
N GLU A 16 1.26 -30.70 9.74
CA GLU A 16 0.11 -31.56 9.49
C GLU A 16 -1.19 -30.85 9.88
N LEU A 17 -2.26 -31.09 9.10
CA LEU A 17 -3.56 -30.45 9.32
C LEU A 17 -4.21 -30.97 10.61
N GLU A 18 -4.30 -30.11 11.63
CA GLU A 18 -4.91 -30.41 12.92
C GLU A 18 -6.42 -30.13 12.93
N PHE A 19 -6.83 -29.06 12.23
CA PHE A 19 -8.23 -28.65 12.16
C PHE A 19 -8.58 -28.09 10.78
N SER A 20 -9.76 -28.44 10.31
CA SER A 20 -10.40 -27.84 9.13
C SER A 20 -11.88 -27.56 9.43
N PRO A 21 -12.43 -26.41 9.02
CA PRO A 21 -13.83 -26.09 9.24
C PRO A 21 -14.76 -27.10 8.56
N SER A 22 -15.72 -27.64 9.31
CA SER A 22 -16.63 -28.68 8.81
C SER A 22 -17.84 -28.17 8.02
N ASN A 23 -18.19 -26.88 8.18
CA ASN A 23 -19.31 -26.23 7.48
C ASN A 23 -18.94 -24.78 7.10
N GLY A 24 -18.81 -24.50 5.79
CA GLY A 24 -18.50 -23.17 5.23
C GLY A 24 -17.37 -23.18 4.20
N CYS A 25 -17.17 -22.08 3.47
CA CYS A 25 -15.94 -21.88 2.68
C CYS A 25 -14.80 -21.51 3.63
N PRO A 26 -13.71 -22.29 3.69
CA PRO A 26 -12.59 -21.99 4.58
C PRO A 26 -11.98 -20.63 4.23
N VAL A 27 -11.43 -19.97 5.25
CA VAL A 27 -10.73 -18.68 5.08
C VAL A 27 -9.23 -18.96 4.97
N VAL A 28 -8.66 -18.60 3.82
CA VAL A 28 -7.21 -18.59 3.60
C VAL A 28 -6.67 -17.18 3.84
N VAL A 29 -5.63 -17.10 4.67
CA VAL A 29 -5.00 -15.84 5.04
C VAL A 29 -3.71 -15.65 4.25
N TRP A 30 -3.65 -14.54 3.53
CA TRP A 30 -2.50 -14.13 2.72
C TRP A 30 -1.80 -12.96 3.43
N PHE A 31 -0.60 -13.22 3.93
CA PHE A 31 0.26 -12.21 4.52
C PHE A 31 1.10 -11.56 3.44
N HIS A 32 1.13 -10.24 3.43
CA HIS A 32 1.93 -9.42 2.52
C HIS A 32 2.99 -8.63 3.29
N ASP A 33 4.16 -8.49 2.69
CA ASP A 33 5.21 -7.60 3.16
C ASP A 33 6.15 -7.21 1.99
N GLU A 34 6.88 -6.10 2.16
CA GLU A 34 7.93 -5.66 1.24
C GLU A 34 9.32 -5.75 1.88
N SER A 35 10.21 -6.51 1.25
CA SER A 35 11.59 -6.67 1.71
C SER A 35 12.57 -6.07 0.72
N ILE A 36 13.54 -5.29 1.22
CA ILE A 36 14.64 -4.74 0.43
C ILE A 36 15.94 -5.48 0.76
N PHE A 37 16.60 -5.99 -0.27
CA PHE A 37 17.89 -6.65 -0.20
C PHE A 37 18.96 -5.77 -0.82
N TYR A 38 20.09 -5.62 -0.13
CA TYR A 38 21.21 -4.81 -0.58
C TYR A 38 22.39 -5.69 -1.03
N ALA A 39 23.08 -5.27 -2.09
CA ALA A 39 24.24 -6.00 -2.61
C ALA A 39 25.40 -6.14 -1.60
N HIS A 40 25.47 -5.24 -0.61
CA HIS A 40 26.50 -5.22 0.42
C HIS A 40 25.95 -5.38 1.83
N ASP A 41 24.78 -6.02 1.99
CA ASP A 41 24.11 -6.23 3.28
C ASP A 41 24.94 -7.09 4.27
N ARG A 42 25.93 -7.84 3.74
CA ARG A 42 26.84 -8.65 4.55
C ARG A 42 27.99 -7.83 5.11
N ARG A 43 28.16 -7.88 6.44
CA ARG A 43 29.40 -7.41 7.10
C ARG A 43 30.52 -8.43 6.90
N GLY A 44 31.48 -8.09 6.05
CA GLY A 44 32.70 -8.89 5.88
C GLY A 44 33.67 -8.69 7.05
N LYS A 45 34.02 -9.76 7.78
CA LYS A 45 35.20 -9.76 8.66
C LYS A 45 36.42 -10.12 7.82
N ARG A 46 37.48 -9.32 7.89
CA ARG A 46 38.73 -9.58 7.18
C ARG A 46 39.89 -9.40 8.14
N TRP A 47 40.90 -10.28 8.03
CA TRP A 47 42.17 -10.14 8.71
C TRP A 47 43.13 -9.42 7.76
N PHE A 48 43.78 -8.37 8.27
CA PHE A 48 44.80 -7.64 7.52
C PHE A 48 46.15 -7.82 8.22
N HIS A 49 47.22 -7.85 7.45
CA HIS A 49 48.56 -7.76 8.01
C HIS A 49 48.74 -6.40 8.70
N LYS A 50 49.52 -6.34 9.78
CA LYS A 50 49.76 -5.09 10.55
C LYS A 50 50.31 -3.95 9.69
N ASP A 51 51.04 -4.31 8.63
CA ASP A 51 51.67 -3.37 7.69
C ASP A 51 50.83 -3.19 6.40
N ALA A 52 49.63 -3.76 6.33
CA ALA A 52 48.77 -3.60 5.17
C ALA A 52 48.24 -2.16 5.10
N PRO A 53 48.14 -1.57 3.89
CA PRO A 53 47.58 -0.24 3.74
C PRO A 53 46.10 -0.23 4.14
N ALA A 54 45.70 0.80 4.89
CA ALA A 54 44.31 1.04 5.24
C ALA A 54 43.53 1.54 4.01
N LYS A 55 43.20 0.64 3.08
CA LYS A 55 42.34 0.97 1.94
C LYS A 55 40.88 0.97 2.40
N PRO A 56 40.20 2.13 2.49
CA PRO A 56 38.79 2.17 2.82
C PRO A 56 37.97 1.52 1.71
N TYR A 57 36.90 0.82 2.07
CA TYR A 57 35.89 0.40 1.12
C TYR A 57 34.96 1.58 0.83
N ALA A 58 34.40 1.61 -0.37
CA ALA A 58 33.33 2.55 -0.69
C ALA A 58 32.20 2.36 0.33
N LYS A 59 31.85 3.45 1.02
CA LYS A 59 30.77 3.44 2.00
C LYS A 59 29.44 3.35 1.25
N GLY A 60 28.63 2.35 1.57
CA GLY A 60 27.28 2.21 1.04
C GLY A 60 26.83 0.75 1.01
N GLU A 61 25.51 0.56 0.96
CA GLU A 61 24.88 -0.75 0.92
C GLU A 61 24.87 -1.36 -0.50
N GLY A 62 25.36 -0.60 -1.49
CA GLY A 62 25.37 -1.00 -2.89
C GLY A 62 24.01 -0.86 -3.54
N ILE A 63 23.80 -1.58 -4.64
CA ILE A 63 22.49 -1.63 -5.31
C ILE A 63 21.49 -2.41 -4.47
N SER A 64 20.24 -1.97 -4.47
CA SER A 64 19.13 -2.65 -3.80
C SER A 64 18.19 -3.36 -4.79
N LEU A 65 17.47 -4.35 -4.27
CA LEU A 65 16.36 -5.06 -4.90
C LEU A 65 15.23 -5.16 -3.89
N MET A 66 14.04 -4.70 -4.23
CA MET A 66 12.84 -4.83 -3.43
C MET A 66 11.98 -5.97 -3.99
N VAL A 67 11.44 -6.79 -3.10
CA VAL A 67 10.46 -7.82 -3.44
C VAL A 67 9.24 -7.61 -2.54
N ALA A 68 8.06 -7.55 -3.15
CA ALA A 68 6.77 -7.53 -2.46
C ALA A 68 5.95 -8.72 -2.93
N ASP A 69 5.38 -9.50 -2.01
CA ASP A 69 4.65 -10.72 -2.37
C ASP A 69 3.66 -11.14 -1.27
N PHE A 70 2.83 -12.13 -1.56
CA PHE A 70 1.87 -12.72 -0.63
C PHE A 70 2.22 -14.17 -0.31
N VAL A 71 2.06 -14.55 0.94
CA VAL A 71 2.28 -15.94 1.41
C VAL A 71 1.14 -16.39 2.32
N SER A 72 0.70 -17.63 2.16
CA SER A 72 -0.24 -18.32 3.05
C SER A 72 0.41 -19.56 3.65
N ALA A 73 -0.12 -20.03 4.78
CA ALA A 73 0.29 -21.32 5.35
C ALA A 73 -0.20 -22.48 4.46
N ASP A 74 -1.38 -22.33 3.85
CA ASP A 74 -2.07 -23.36 3.09
C ASP A 74 -1.40 -23.62 1.72
N TYR A 75 -0.90 -22.57 1.07
CA TYR A 75 -0.39 -22.65 -0.32
C TYR A 75 1.04 -22.13 -0.50
N GLY A 76 1.64 -21.54 0.53
CA GLY A 76 2.91 -20.83 0.39
C GLY A 76 2.73 -19.55 -0.43
N TRP A 77 3.65 -19.27 -1.35
CA TRP A 77 3.61 -18.04 -2.15
C TRP A 77 2.43 -18.01 -3.11
N LEU A 78 1.78 -16.85 -3.26
CA LEU A 78 0.67 -16.66 -4.20
C LEU A 78 1.17 -16.69 -5.65
N ALA A 79 1.22 -17.89 -6.22
CA ALA A 79 1.62 -18.13 -7.58
C ALA A 79 0.74 -19.21 -8.22
N ALA A 80 0.32 -18.95 -9.46
CA ALA A 80 -0.34 -19.95 -10.28
C ALA A 80 0.67 -21.01 -10.76
N PRO A 81 0.23 -22.25 -11.02
CA PRO A 81 1.11 -23.31 -11.54
C PRO A 81 1.78 -22.98 -12.88
N ASP A 82 1.21 -22.07 -13.66
CA ASP A 82 1.73 -21.59 -14.94
C ASP A 82 2.80 -20.48 -14.80
N GLY A 83 3.15 -20.10 -13.57
CA GLY A 83 4.18 -19.10 -13.26
C GLY A 83 3.66 -17.66 -13.13
N ARG A 84 2.35 -17.40 -13.32
CA ARG A 84 1.78 -16.09 -12.96
C ARG A 84 1.85 -15.89 -11.45
N SER A 85 2.16 -14.67 -10.99
CA SER A 85 2.13 -14.34 -9.56
C SER A 85 1.79 -12.86 -9.36
N ALA A 86 1.41 -12.51 -8.14
CA ALA A 86 1.27 -11.12 -7.72
C ALA A 86 2.60 -10.52 -7.24
N ARG A 87 3.74 -11.21 -7.38
CA ARG A 87 5.05 -10.73 -6.92
C ARG A 87 5.49 -9.49 -7.70
N ILE A 88 5.91 -8.48 -6.97
CA ILE A 88 6.61 -7.32 -7.52
C ILE A 88 8.09 -7.47 -7.24
N ILE A 89 8.91 -7.29 -8.28
CA ILE A 89 10.36 -7.14 -8.18
C ILE A 89 10.71 -5.76 -8.69
N LEU A 90 11.18 -4.90 -7.80
CA LEU A 90 11.53 -3.52 -8.09
C LEU A 90 13.01 -3.31 -7.82
N ARG A 91 13.68 -2.49 -8.62
CA ARG A 91 15.03 -2.00 -8.33
C ARG A 91 14.97 -0.56 -7.84
N PRO A 92 14.95 -0.32 -6.52
CA PRO A 92 14.69 1.02 -5.99
C PRO A 92 15.77 2.03 -6.40
N GLY A 93 15.32 3.25 -6.69
CA GLY A 93 16.19 4.41 -6.89
C GLY A 93 15.74 5.34 -8.01
N LYS A 94 16.05 6.64 -7.87
CA LYS A 94 15.66 7.71 -8.80
C LYS A 94 16.09 7.46 -10.26
N ASN A 95 17.28 6.87 -10.45
CA ASN A 95 17.83 6.55 -11.78
C ASN A 95 17.67 5.05 -12.14
N ARG A 96 16.68 4.38 -11.54
CA ARG A 96 16.36 2.96 -11.74
C ARG A 96 14.86 2.84 -11.97
N ASP A 97 14.18 1.89 -11.31
CA ASP A 97 12.75 1.66 -11.53
C ASP A 97 11.86 2.67 -10.76
N GLY A 98 12.46 3.44 -9.85
CA GLY A 98 11.77 4.39 -8.98
C GLY A 98 11.55 3.83 -7.57
N TYR A 99 10.42 4.17 -6.96
CA TYR A 99 9.98 3.66 -5.66
C TYR A 99 8.56 3.11 -5.82
N MET A 100 8.20 2.12 -5.01
CA MET A 100 6.85 1.56 -5.00
C MET A 100 5.85 2.61 -4.53
N SER A 101 4.84 2.86 -5.37
CA SER A 101 3.77 3.83 -5.14
C SER A 101 2.51 3.15 -4.58
N ASN A 102 1.53 3.96 -4.16
CA ASN A 102 0.22 3.42 -3.79
C ASN A 102 -0.50 2.80 -4.98
N ASP A 103 -0.31 3.33 -6.20
CA ASP A 103 -0.92 2.78 -7.40
C ASP A 103 -0.35 1.38 -7.69
N ASP A 104 0.98 1.19 -7.54
CA ASP A 104 1.61 -0.13 -7.65
C ASP A 104 1.02 -1.14 -6.63
N ILE A 105 0.77 -0.70 -5.39
CA ILE A 105 0.14 -1.52 -4.34
C ILE A 105 -1.29 -1.91 -4.74
N LEU A 106 -2.08 -0.96 -5.28
CA LEU A 106 -3.44 -1.22 -5.72
C LEU A 106 -3.47 -2.18 -6.91
N GLU A 107 -2.56 -2.04 -7.86
CA GLU A 107 -2.38 -2.96 -8.98
C GLU A 107 -2.01 -4.37 -8.49
N GLN A 108 -1.06 -4.46 -7.56
CA GLN A 108 -0.64 -5.72 -6.95
C GLN A 108 -1.80 -6.43 -6.25
N ALA A 109 -2.53 -5.71 -5.40
CA ALA A 109 -3.68 -6.22 -4.67
C ALA A 109 -4.79 -6.67 -5.63
N THR A 110 -5.04 -5.91 -6.69
CA THR A 110 -6.03 -6.27 -7.72
C THR A 110 -5.65 -7.54 -8.45
N LEU A 111 -4.37 -7.70 -8.81
CA LEU A 111 -3.88 -8.93 -9.42
C LEU A 111 -3.97 -10.11 -8.46
N ALA A 112 -3.60 -9.93 -7.20
CA ALA A 112 -3.73 -10.96 -6.17
C ALA A 112 -5.18 -11.42 -6.00
N MET A 113 -6.14 -10.49 -5.90
CA MET A 113 -7.58 -10.80 -5.83
C MET A 113 -8.07 -11.59 -7.05
N LYS A 114 -7.60 -11.26 -8.26
CA LYS A 114 -7.93 -12.02 -9.47
C LYS A 114 -7.36 -13.45 -9.41
N LEU A 115 -6.11 -13.61 -8.98
CA LEU A 115 -5.47 -14.90 -8.87
C LEU A 115 -6.15 -15.81 -7.85
N VAL A 116 -6.46 -15.32 -6.66
CA VAL A 116 -7.11 -16.16 -5.64
C VAL A 116 -8.51 -16.60 -6.05
N HIS A 117 -9.29 -15.74 -6.71
CA HIS A 117 -10.60 -16.13 -7.26
C HIS A 117 -10.49 -17.16 -8.38
N GLU A 118 -9.42 -17.12 -9.18
CA GLU A 118 -9.20 -18.11 -10.24
C GLU A 118 -8.72 -19.45 -9.69
N LEU A 119 -7.75 -19.43 -8.77
CA LEU A 119 -7.07 -20.61 -8.25
C LEU A 119 -7.87 -21.33 -7.15
N TYR A 120 -8.59 -20.56 -6.33
CA TYR A 120 -9.24 -21.04 -5.10
C TYR A 120 -10.69 -20.51 -4.98
N PRO A 121 -11.56 -20.72 -5.99
CA PRO A 121 -12.88 -20.08 -6.06
C PRO A 121 -13.87 -20.47 -4.96
N ASN A 122 -13.61 -21.56 -4.23
CA ASN A 122 -14.49 -22.09 -3.20
C ASN A 122 -14.04 -21.71 -1.78
N GLU A 123 -13.16 -20.74 -1.67
CA GLU A 123 -12.58 -20.30 -0.40
C GLU A 123 -12.79 -18.80 -0.23
N ASN A 124 -12.79 -18.37 1.03
CA ASN A 124 -12.76 -16.96 1.37
C ASN A 124 -11.30 -16.53 1.54
N HIS A 125 -10.97 -15.31 1.15
CA HIS A 125 -9.60 -14.81 1.20
C HIS A 125 -9.51 -13.57 2.08
N LEU A 126 -8.57 -13.60 3.03
CA LEU A 126 -8.22 -12.47 3.86
C LEU A 126 -6.79 -12.02 3.54
N PHE A 127 -6.65 -10.78 3.07
CA PHE A 127 -5.33 -10.17 2.86
C PHE A 127 -4.92 -9.37 4.09
N VAL A 128 -3.70 -9.62 4.57
CA VAL A 128 -3.12 -8.96 5.74
C VAL A 128 -1.92 -8.14 5.29
N TYR A 129 -2.01 -6.83 5.54
CA TYR A 129 -0.95 -5.86 5.32
C TYR A 129 -0.50 -5.25 6.64
N ASP A 130 0.68 -4.64 6.62
CA ASP A 130 1.11 -3.77 7.71
C ASP A 130 0.42 -2.38 7.61
N ASN A 131 0.84 -1.44 8.47
CA ASN A 131 0.29 -0.08 8.51
C ASN A 131 1.19 0.95 7.81
N ALA A 132 1.99 0.54 6.83
CA ALA A 132 2.81 1.46 6.05
C ALA A 132 1.95 2.58 5.46
N THR A 133 2.50 3.80 5.41
CA THR A 133 1.76 4.99 4.97
C THR A 133 1.24 4.87 3.54
N THR A 134 1.92 4.07 2.71
CA THR A 134 1.55 3.76 1.33
C THR A 134 0.31 2.86 1.25
N HIS A 135 0.10 1.93 2.18
CA HIS A 135 -1.14 1.14 2.28
C HIS A 135 -2.32 1.94 2.82
N LEU A 136 -2.05 2.94 3.67
CA LEU A 136 -3.05 3.80 4.29
C LEU A 136 -3.40 5.05 3.44
N LYS A 137 -2.84 5.18 2.23
CA LYS A 137 -3.08 6.34 1.37
C LYS A 137 -4.56 6.35 0.97
N ARG A 138 -5.19 7.52 1.12
CA ARG A 138 -6.54 7.78 0.59
C ARG A 138 -6.44 8.24 -0.86
N PRO A 139 -7.51 8.12 -1.65
CA PRO A 139 -7.56 8.72 -2.98
C PRO A 139 -7.15 10.19 -2.95
N ASP A 140 -6.56 10.67 -4.04
CA ASP A 140 -6.14 12.07 -4.12
C ASP A 140 -7.34 13.02 -3.96
N ALA A 141 -7.10 14.19 -3.39
CA ALA A 141 -8.12 15.15 -2.98
C ALA A 141 -9.17 14.62 -1.96
N SER A 142 -8.94 13.48 -1.32
CA SER A 142 -9.80 12.98 -0.24
C SER A 142 -9.83 13.89 0.97
N CYS A 143 -11.00 13.90 1.61
CA CYS A 143 -11.25 14.69 2.80
C CYS A 143 -10.53 14.11 4.05
N SER A 144 -10.08 14.99 4.94
CA SER A 144 -9.58 14.61 6.27
C SER A 144 -10.15 15.54 7.33
N ALA A 145 -11.12 15.04 8.09
CA ALA A 145 -11.80 15.81 9.14
C ALA A 145 -10.81 16.45 10.14
N ARG A 146 -9.68 15.80 10.43
CA ARG A 146 -8.63 16.33 11.32
C ARG A 146 -7.93 17.57 10.77
N LYS A 147 -7.96 17.79 9.46
CA LYS A 147 -7.30 18.91 8.76
C LYS A 147 -8.28 19.95 8.24
N MET A 148 -9.58 19.76 8.46
CA MET A 148 -10.60 20.72 8.03
C MET A 148 -10.68 21.88 9.03
N PRO A 149 -10.68 23.15 8.57
CA PRO A 149 -10.90 24.29 9.43
C PRO A 149 -12.35 24.36 9.89
N LYS A 150 -12.59 24.93 11.07
CA LYS A 150 -13.93 25.14 11.61
C LYS A 150 -14.74 26.14 10.77
N ASN A 151 -14.12 27.24 10.37
CA ASN A 151 -14.73 28.38 9.69
C ASN A 151 -14.32 28.44 8.21
N PRO A 152 -15.00 29.25 7.38
CA PRO A 152 -14.63 29.44 5.99
C PRO A 152 -13.17 29.83 5.80
N LYS A 153 -12.51 29.25 4.80
CA LYS A 153 -11.10 29.51 4.50
C LYS A 153 -10.76 29.15 3.06
N GLU A 154 -9.80 29.85 2.47
CA GLU A 154 -9.09 29.38 1.29
C GLU A 154 -8.28 28.12 1.65
N LEU A 155 -8.85 26.95 1.37
CA LEU A 155 -8.24 25.66 1.60
C LEU A 155 -8.20 24.87 0.30
N LEU A 156 -6.99 24.51 -0.11
CA LEU A 156 -6.73 23.54 -1.18
C LEU A 156 -5.79 22.47 -0.62
N VAL A 157 -5.81 21.30 -1.23
CA VAL A 157 -4.92 20.18 -0.88
C VAL A 157 -3.92 19.96 -2.01
N GLU A 158 -2.69 19.62 -1.64
CA GLU A 158 -1.66 19.29 -2.62
C GLU A 158 -1.81 17.84 -3.07
N VAL A 159 -1.93 17.64 -4.38
CA VAL A 159 -1.94 16.31 -5.01
C VAL A 159 -0.73 16.17 -5.93
N PRO A 160 -0.14 14.97 -6.02
CA PRO A 160 0.98 14.72 -6.93
C PRO A 160 0.53 14.90 -8.39
N ILE A 161 1.40 15.47 -9.22
CA ILE A 161 1.18 15.56 -10.66
C ILE A 161 1.73 14.28 -11.32
N SER A 162 0.93 13.64 -12.17
CA SER A 162 1.38 12.54 -13.02
C SER A 162 1.82 13.03 -14.40
N ASP A 163 2.77 12.32 -15.01
CA ASP A 163 3.17 12.53 -16.40
C ASP A 163 2.15 11.95 -17.40
N SER A 164 2.45 12.05 -18.70
CA SER A 164 1.60 11.52 -19.77
C SER A 164 1.38 10.01 -19.69
N ASP A 165 2.26 9.29 -18.99
CA ASP A 165 2.21 7.84 -18.83
C ASP A 165 1.51 7.45 -17.50
N GLY A 166 0.96 8.42 -16.77
CA GLY A 166 0.25 8.22 -15.51
C GLY A 166 1.15 8.10 -14.29
N LYS A 167 2.48 8.17 -14.44
CA LYS A 167 3.43 8.02 -13.33
C LYS A 167 3.60 9.34 -12.58
N THR A 168 3.53 9.28 -11.25
CA THR A 168 3.75 10.46 -10.40
C THR A 168 5.15 11.05 -10.63
N ILE A 169 5.21 12.35 -10.93
CA ILE A 169 6.45 13.11 -11.09
C ILE A 169 6.99 13.49 -9.71
N PRO A 170 8.20 13.02 -9.33
CA PRO A 170 8.73 13.29 -8.00
C PRO A 170 8.91 14.78 -7.71
N GLY A 171 8.27 15.25 -6.62
CA GLY A 171 8.40 16.62 -6.12
C GLY A 171 7.50 17.66 -6.80
N GLN A 172 6.73 17.27 -7.82
CA GLN A 172 5.74 18.15 -8.43
C GLN A 172 4.34 17.88 -7.87
N LYS A 173 3.67 18.95 -7.47
CA LYS A 173 2.32 18.89 -6.91
C LYS A 173 1.49 20.06 -7.41
N GLU A 174 0.19 19.85 -7.54
CA GLU A 174 -0.79 20.88 -7.80
C GLU A 174 -1.73 21.05 -6.61
N LYS A 175 -2.37 22.22 -6.51
CA LYS A 175 -3.35 22.52 -5.47
C LYS A 175 -4.75 22.37 -6.03
N VAL A 176 -5.51 21.44 -5.47
CA VAL A 176 -6.87 21.14 -5.90
C VAL A 176 -7.85 21.30 -4.75
N GLN A 177 -9.14 21.46 -5.08
CA GLN A 177 -10.21 21.42 -4.09
C GLN A 177 -10.39 20.00 -3.55
N ILE A 178 -10.74 19.88 -2.28
CA ILE A 178 -11.13 18.61 -1.67
C ILE A 178 -12.41 18.12 -2.38
N GLN A 179 -12.44 16.84 -2.76
CA GLN A 179 -13.62 16.22 -3.38
C GLN A 179 -14.84 16.31 -2.45
N PRO A 180 -16.07 16.43 -3.00
CA PRO A 180 -17.27 16.55 -2.19
C PRO A 180 -17.51 15.28 -1.36
N GLY A 181 -18.21 15.46 -0.24
CA GLY A 181 -18.66 14.36 0.60
C GLY A 181 -19.97 13.75 0.11
N TYR A 182 -20.40 12.69 0.78
CA TYR A 182 -21.73 12.10 0.63
C TYR A 182 -22.41 12.03 2.00
N PHE A 183 -23.60 12.60 2.11
CA PHE A 183 -24.41 12.57 3.33
C PHE A 183 -25.87 12.32 2.97
N ASN A 184 -26.52 11.37 3.65
CA ASN A 184 -27.92 10.98 3.39
C ASN A 184 -28.26 10.70 1.91
N GLY A 185 -27.32 10.08 1.18
CA GLY A 185 -27.50 9.74 -0.24
C GLY A 185 -27.35 10.92 -1.20
N GLN A 186 -26.96 12.11 -0.72
CA GLN A 186 -26.72 13.28 -1.54
C GLN A 186 -25.25 13.71 -1.49
N ILE A 187 -24.80 14.30 -2.60
CA ILE A 187 -23.48 14.91 -2.69
C ILE A 187 -23.50 16.20 -1.88
N GLN A 188 -22.55 16.33 -0.95
CA GLN A 188 -22.37 17.52 -0.13
C GLN A 188 -21.10 18.25 -0.59
N SER A 189 -21.27 19.41 -1.22
CA SER A 189 -20.14 20.26 -1.62
C SER A 189 -19.49 20.90 -0.39
N PHE A 190 -18.17 20.80 -0.29
CA PHE A 190 -17.39 21.45 0.77
C PHE A 190 -16.98 22.88 0.46
N TYR A 191 -17.24 23.36 -0.75
CA TYR A 191 -16.89 24.70 -1.20
C TYR A 191 -18.13 25.50 -1.56
N TYR A 192 -18.10 26.79 -1.28
CA TYR A 192 -19.14 27.70 -1.73
C TYR A 192 -19.10 27.82 -3.26
N PRO A 193 -20.27 27.83 -3.93
CA PRO A 193 -20.32 28.03 -5.38
C PRO A 193 -19.81 29.43 -5.74
N LEU A 194 -19.29 29.61 -6.96
CA LEU A 194 -18.63 30.85 -7.37
C LEU A 194 -19.52 32.10 -7.34
N ASN A 195 -20.85 31.93 -7.36
CA ASN A 195 -21.83 33.01 -7.26
C ASN A 195 -22.17 33.42 -5.82
N HIS A 196 -21.55 32.80 -4.81
CA HIS A 196 -21.70 33.15 -3.39
C HIS A 196 -20.70 34.24 -2.97
N GLU A 197 -21.01 35.03 -1.94
CA GLU A 197 -20.10 36.07 -1.40
C GLU A 197 -18.71 35.51 -1.01
N LEU A 198 -18.71 34.27 -0.50
CA LEU A 198 -17.49 33.51 -0.16
C LEU A 198 -17.11 32.48 -1.25
N GLY A 199 -17.49 32.73 -2.51
CA GLY A 199 -17.35 31.78 -3.61
C GLY A 199 -15.94 31.21 -3.75
N GLY A 200 -15.85 29.89 -3.93
CA GLY A 200 -14.57 29.18 -4.05
C GLY A 200 -13.84 28.92 -2.73
N GLN A 201 -14.28 29.50 -1.61
CA GLN A 201 -13.74 29.17 -0.29
C GLN A 201 -14.32 27.84 0.22
N PHE A 202 -13.51 27.12 0.99
CA PHE A 202 -13.99 25.98 1.75
C PHE A 202 -14.95 26.49 2.83
N LYS A 203 -16.10 25.84 3.00
CA LYS A 203 -17.20 26.29 3.86
C LYS A 203 -16.85 26.30 5.35
N GLY A 204 -15.94 25.43 5.77
CA GLY A 204 -15.66 25.18 7.18
C GLY A 204 -16.56 24.09 7.75
N MET A 205 -16.06 23.30 8.71
CA MET A 205 -16.81 22.18 9.29
C MET A 205 -18.12 22.60 9.93
N ALA A 206 -18.19 23.79 10.55
CA ALA A 206 -19.42 24.23 11.21
C ALA A 206 -20.59 24.34 10.22
N GLN A 207 -20.36 25.00 9.08
CA GLN A 207 -21.36 25.14 8.03
C GLN A 207 -21.70 23.79 7.39
N ILE A 208 -20.70 22.96 7.09
CA ILE A 208 -20.92 21.65 6.45
C ILE A 208 -21.78 20.74 7.34
N LEU A 209 -21.66 20.83 8.67
CA LEU A 209 -22.46 20.01 9.59
C LEU A 209 -23.90 20.51 9.78
N GLU A 210 -24.20 21.75 9.40
CA GLU A 210 -25.55 22.33 9.44
C GLU A 210 -26.37 22.01 8.17
N GLU A 211 -25.70 21.69 7.06
CA GLU A 211 -26.29 21.30 5.77
C GLU A 211 -26.70 19.82 5.71
#